data_AF-A0A117V0G1-F1
#
_entry.id   AF-A0A117V0G1-F1
#
_cell.length_a   1.000
_cell.length_b   1.000
_cell.length_c   1.000
_cell.angle_alpha   90.00
_cell.angle_beta   90.00
_cell.angle_gamma   90.00
#
_symmetry.space_group_name_H-M   'P 1'
#
loop_
_entity.id
_entity.type
_entity.pdbx_description
1 polymer ?
#
loop_
_entity_poly.entity_id
_entity_poly.type
_entity_poly.pdbx_seq_one_letter_code
_entity_poly.pdbx_strand_id
1 'polypeptide(L)'
;MTNFIHLGVTLSRPQVERIQTLATKQGVSRAVIIRNLVDTSLPFAEHGHGIDYIRLLSIFEYSILALDTLVKKLSPEQADHIIDLATSRVRQHHGA
;
A
#
# COMPACT_ATOMS: atom_id res chain seq x y z
N MET A 1 25.71 -13.11 -5.75
CA MET A 1 25.05 -12.55 -6.95
C MET A 1 23.75 -13.31 -7.15
N THR A 2 22.65 -12.60 -7.41
CA THR A 2 21.35 -13.23 -7.66
C THR A 2 21.32 -13.81 -9.07
N ASN A 3 20.95 -15.07 -9.23
CA ASN A 3 20.82 -15.73 -10.53
C ASN A 3 19.43 -15.44 -11.12
N PHE A 4 19.36 -14.79 -12.28
CA PHE A 4 18.09 -14.46 -12.93
C PHE A 4 17.76 -15.45 -14.04
N ILE A 5 16.56 -16.02 -14.01
CA ILE A 5 16.02 -16.91 -15.04
C ILE A 5 15.05 -16.11 -15.92
N HIS A 6 15.22 -16.18 -17.25
CA HIS A 6 14.32 -15.51 -18.17
C HIS A 6 12.99 -16.26 -18.28
N LEU A 7 11.87 -15.56 -18.05
CA LEU A 7 10.52 -16.08 -18.23
C LEU A 7 9.76 -15.18 -19.22
N GLY A 8 9.08 -15.79 -20.20
CA GLY A 8 8.23 -15.07 -21.14
C GLY A 8 6.86 -14.78 -20.51
N VAL A 9 6.50 -13.50 -20.40
CA VAL A 9 5.18 -13.07 -19.89
C VAL A 9 4.59 -12.05 -20.86
N THR A 10 3.33 -12.27 -21.24
CA THR A 10 2.57 -11.31 -22.05
C THR A 10 1.78 -10.38 -21.14
N LEU A 11 1.92 -9.07 -21.33
CA LEU A 11 1.20 -8.05 -20.59
C LEU A 11 0.33 -7.21 -21.53
N SER A 12 -0.81 -6.73 -21.02
CA SER A 12 -1.64 -5.79 -21.76
C SER A 12 -0.94 -4.44 -21.95
N ARG A 13 -1.32 -3.69 -22.99
CA ARG A 13 -0.79 -2.34 -23.25
C ARG A 13 -0.89 -1.40 -22.03
N PRO A 14 -2.02 -1.30 -21.31
CA PRO A 14 -2.11 -0.44 -20.12
C PRO A 14 -1.14 -0.86 -19.00
N GLN A 15 -0.91 -2.16 -18.81
CA GLN A 15 0.06 -2.63 -17.82
C GLN A 15 1.48 -2.19 -18.18
N VAL A 16 1.86 -2.34 -19.45
CA VAL A 16 3.19 -1.94 -19.94
C VAL A 16 3.40 -0.43 -19.77
N GLU A 17 2.41 0.39 -20.10
CA GLU A 17 2.47 1.85 -19.97
C GLU A 17 2.63 2.28 -18.50
N ARG A 18 1.87 1.66 -17.58
CA ARG A 18 1.99 1.93 -16.14
C ARG A 18 3.36 1.52 -15.58
N ILE A 19 3.86 0.35 -15.97
CA ILE A 19 5.20 -0.14 -15.57
C ILE A 19 6.27 0.81 -16.11
N GLN A 20 6.18 1.23 -17.37
CA GLN A 20 7.13 2.16 -17.98
C GLN A 20 7.14 3.51 -17.26
N THR A 21 5.96 4.05 -16.96
CA THR A 21 5.83 5.32 -16.23
C THR A 21 6.49 5.23 -14.85
N LEU A 22 6.24 4.14 -14.12
CA LEU A 22 6.82 3.92 -12.80
C LEU A 22 8.34 3.74 -12.87
N ALA A 23 8.83 2.99 -13.86
CA ALA A 23 10.26 2.79 -14.11
C ALA A 23 10.98 4.12 -14.37
N THR A 24 10.41 4.96 -15.24
CA THR A 24 10.93 6.30 -15.53
C THR A 24 10.95 7.17 -14.28
N LYS A 25 9.86 7.19 -13.50
CA LYS A 25 9.76 7.97 -12.26
C LYS A 25 10.83 7.58 -11.22
N GLN A 26 11.19 6.30 -11.16
CA GLN A 26 12.15 5.77 -10.18
C GLN A 26 13.59 5.67 -10.72
N GLY A 27 13.83 6.02 -12.00
CA GLY A 27 15.15 5.91 -12.62
C GLY A 27 15.66 4.47 -12.73
N VAL A 28 14.77 3.48 -12.80
CA VAL A 28 15.12 2.05 -12.88
C VAL A 28 14.58 1.39 -14.14
N SER A 29 15.02 0.18 -14.45
CA SER A 29 14.49 -0.56 -15.61
C SER A 29 13.11 -1.17 -15.32
N ARG A 30 12.32 -1.40 -16.37
CA ARG A 30 11.04 -2.14 -16.28
C ARG A 30 11.20 -3.49 -15.58
N ALA A 31 12.33 -4.17 -15.81
CA ALA A 31 12.61 -5.46 -15.21
C ALA A 31 12.78 -5.37 -13.68
N VAL A 32 13.31 -4.26 -13.16
CA VAL A 32 13.38 -4.00 -11.70
C VAL A 32 11.97 -3.82 -11.14
N ILE A 33 11.14 -3.01 -11.79
CA ILE A 33 9.74 -2.80 -11.37
C ILE A 33 8.96 -4.11 -11.33
N ILE A 34 9.04 -4.91 -12.40
CA ILE A 34 8.33 -6.20 -12.48
C ILE A 34 8.80 -7.15 -11.38
N ARG A 35 10.12 -7.25 -11.15
CA ARG A 35 10.66 -8.09 -10.07
C ARG A 35 10.17 -7.65 -8.69
N ASN A 36 10.21 -6.35 -8.40
CA ASN A 36 9.71 -5.83 -7.13
C ASN A 36 8.21 -6.11 -6.93
N LEU A 37 7.41 -6.01 -8.00
CA LEU A 37 5.99 -6.35 -7.95
C LEU A 37 5.76 -7.84 -7.69
N VAL A 38 6.57 -8.72 -8.29
CA VAL A 38 6.55 -10.16 -8.01
C VAL A 38 6.95 -10.44 -6.57
N ASP A 39 8.08 -9.90 -6.10
CA ASP A 39 8.57 -10.09 -4.73
C ASP A 39 7.55 -9.60 -3.68
N THR A 40 6.81 -8.54 -4.01
CA THR A 40 5.76 -8.01 -3.13
C THR A 40 4.49 -8.86 -3.20
N SER A 41 4.04 -9.26 -4.39
CA SER A 41 2.69 -9.83 -4.59
C SER A 41 2.64 -11.35 -4.46
N LEU A 42 3.73 -12.04 -4.78
CA LEU A 42 3.81 -13.51 -4.74
C LEU A 42 3.58 -14.06 -3.34
N PRO A 43 4.17 -13.51 -2.25
CA PRO A 43 3.88 -13.99 -0.90
C PRO A 43 2.39 -13.95 -0.54
N PHE A 44 1.65 -12.92 -0.99
CA PHE A 44 0.20 -12.86 -0.75
C PHE A 44 -0.52 -13.99 -1.49
N ALA A 45 -0.17 -14.22 -2.76
CA ALA A 45 -0.75 -15.31 -3.55
C ALA A 45 -0.44 -16.69 -2.95
N GLU A 46 0.78 -16.92 -2.46
CA GLU A 46 1.20 -18.17 -1.82
C GLU A 46 0.42 -18.50 -0.54
N HIS A 47 0.05 -17.47 0.23
CA HIS A 47 -0.74 -17.64 1.46
C HIS A 47 -2.25 -17.72 1.20
N GLY A 48 -2.66 -17.94 -0.06
CA GLY A 48 -4.07 -18.04 -0.44
C GLY A 48 -4.81 -16.70 -0.38
N HIS A 49 -4.10 -15.59 -0.18
CA HIS A 49 -4.66 -14.26 -0.31
C HIS A 49 -4.68 -13.91 -1.79
N GLY A 50 -5.74 -14.36 -2.49
CA GLY A 50 -6.27 -13.50 -3.54
C GLY A 50 -6.53 -12.13 -2.90
N ILE A 51 -5.97 -11.05 -3.46
CA ILE A 51 -6.22 -9.71 -2.94
C ILE A 51 -7.69 -9.41 -3.19
N ASP A 52 -8.53 -9.78 -2.24
CA ASP A 52 -9.90 -9.32 -2.15
C ASP A 52 -9.83 -7.88 -1.64
N TYR A 53 -9.79 -6.95 -2.58
CA TYR A 53 -9.76 -5.52 -2.30
C TYR A 53 -10.95 -5.07 -1.44
N ILE A 54 -12.10 -5.76 -1.53
CA ILE A 54 -13.26 -5.46 -0.69
C ILE A 54 -12.99 -5.91 0.74
N ARG A 55 -12.40 -7.10 0.95
CA ARG A 55 -11.99 -7.56 2.27
C ARG A 55 -10.91 -6.67 2.88
N LEU A 56 -9.93 -6.24 2.10
CA LEU A 56 -8.89 -5.32 2.57
C LEU A 56 -9.48 -3.96 2.97
N LEU A 57 -10.34 -3.38 2.13
CA LEU A 57 -11.05 -2.14 2.45
C LEU A 57 -11.92 -2.30 3.69
N SER A 58 -12.59 -3.45 3.85
CA SER A 58 -13.41 -3.76 5.03
C SER A 58 -12.58 -3.85 6.31
N ILE A 59 -11.36 -4.40 6.23
CA ILE A 59 -10.44 -4.43 7.38
C ILE A 59 -9.99 -3.01 7.76
N PHE A 60 -9.68 -2.16 6.76
CA PHE A 60 -9.35 -0.76 7.03
C PHE A 60 -10.52 -0.02 7.67
N GLU A 61 -11.70 -0.13 7.09
CA GLU A 61 -12.91 0.53 7.58
C GLU A 61 -13.26 0.06 9.01
N TYR A 62 -13.19 -1.25 9.25
CA TYR A 62 -13.38 -1.80 10.59
C TYR A 62 -12.37 -1.25 11.59
N SER A 63 -11.09 -1.16 11.20
CA SER A 63 -10.04 -0.67 12.08
C SER A 63 -10.25 0.81 12.43
N ILE A 64 -10.62 1.63 11.45
CA ILE A 64 -10.95 3.05 11.65
C ILE A 64 -12.16 3.18 12.59
N LEU A 65 -13.24 2.44 12.31
CA LEU A 65 -14.46 2.50 13.11
C LEU A 65 -14.24 2.01 14.56
N ALA A 66 -13.45 0.94 14.74
CA ALA A 66 -13.10 0.43 16.05
C ALA A 66 -12.28 1.45 16.85
N LEU A 67 -11.31 2.10 16.21
CA LEU A 67 -10.51 3.16 16.83
C LEU A 67 -11.37 4.36 17.20
N ASP A 68 -12.21 4.85 16.28
CA ASP A 68 -13.15 5.95 16.54
C ASP A 68 -14.08 5.63 17.71
N THR A 69 -14.62 4.41 17.74
CA THR A 69 -15.51 3.96 18.82
C THR A 69 -14.79 3.92 20.16
N LEU A 70 -13.56 3.39 20.19
CA LEU A 70 -12.75 3.33 21.41
C LEU A 70 -12.37 4.73 21.90
N VAL A 71 -11.95 5.61 21.00
CA VAL A 71 -11.58 6.99 21.30
C VAL A 71 -12.78 7.77 21.85
N LYS A 72 -13.94 7.68 21.19
CA LYS A 72 -15.18 8.31 21.66
C LYS A 72 -15.62 7.80 23.03
N LYS A 73 -15.38 6.52 23.32
CA LYS A 73 -15.73 5.91 24.62
C LYS A 73 -14.76 6.29 25.74
N LEU A 74 -13.48 6.40 25.45
CA LEU A 74 -12.43 6.66 26.45
C LEU A 74 -12.25 8.15 26.76
N SER A 75 -12.37 9.01 25.74
CA SER A 75 -12.20 10.46 25.87
C SER A 75 -13.11 11.20 24.87
N PRO A 76 -14.42 11.35 25.18
CA PRO A 76 -15.38 11.99 24.28
C PRO A 76 -14.95 13.41 23.87
N GLU A 77 -14.36 14.16 24.80
CA GLU A 77 -13.92 15.54 24.60
C GLU A 77 -12.72 15.68 23.65
N GLN A 78 -11.91 14.63 23.50
CA GLN A 78 -10.72 14.63 22.63
C GLN A 78 -10.98 13.96 21.29
N ALA A 79 -12.08 13.22 21.16
CA ALA A 79 -12.41 12.46 19.96
C ALA A 79 -12.50 13.34 18.72
N ASP A 80 -13.08 14.54 18.85
CA ASP A 80 -13.24 15.48 17.73
C ASP A 80 -11.92 16.16 17.33
N HIS A 81 -10.91 16.14 18.19
CA HIS A 81 -9.64 16.86 17.98
C HIS A 81 -8.45 15.93 17.68
N ILE A 82 -8.62 14.61 17.76
CA ILE A 82 -7.52 13.64 17.58
C ILE A 82 -6.96 13.66 16.16
N ILE A 83 -7.80 13.84 15.14
CA ILE A 83 -7.36 13.96 13.75
C ILE A 83 -6.55 15.25 13.55
N ASP A 84 -6.98 16.36 14.16
CA ASP A 84 -6.26 17.63 14.10
C ASP A 84 -4.90 17.54 14.81
N LEU A 85 -4.85 16.88 15.98
CA LEU A 85 -3.63 16.60 16.73
C LEU A 85 -2.67 15.68 15.96
N ALA A 86 -3.18 14.63 15.31
CA ALA A 86 -2.38 13.73 14.49
C ALA A 86 -1.81 14.46 13.25
N THR A 87 -2.64 15.26 12.59
CA THR A 87 -2.22 16.07 11.43
C THR A 87 -1.17 17.11 11.81
N SER A 88 -1.33 17.75 12.97
CA SER A 88 -0.35 18.68 13.54
C SER A 88 0.99 17.99 13.83
N ARG A 89 0.97 16.79 14.45
CA ARG A 89 2.19 16.00 14.72
C ARG A 89 2.90 15.53 13.46
N VAL A 90 2.16 15.09 12.44
CA VAL A 90 2.76 14.69 11.16
C VAL A 90 3.45 15.87 10.51
N ARG A 91 2.83 17.06 10.51
CA ARG A 91 3.47 18.28 9.99
C ARG A 91 4.70 18.67 10.81
N GLN A 92 4.67 18.53 12.13
CA GLN A 92 5.81 18.86 13.00
C GLN A 92 6.99 17.89 12.88
N HIS A 93 6.75 16.60 12.66
CA HIS A 93 7.81 15.58 12.70
C HIS A 93 8.20 15.00 11.34
N HIS A 94 7.32 15.09 10.34
CA HIS A 94 7.51 14.50 9.01
C HIS A 94 7.20 15.46 7.86
N GLY A 95 6.80 16.71 8.15
CA GLY A 95 6.67 17.78 7.17
C GLY A 95 8.00 18.45 6.90
N ALA A 96 8.88 17.78 6.15
CA ALA A 96 9.98 18.38 5.42
C ALA A 96 9.73 18.20 3.92
#